data_AF-A0A8T7BAP5-F1
#
_entry.id   AF-A0A8T7BAP5-F1
#
_cell.length_a   1.000
_cell.length_b   1.000
_cell.length_c   1.000
_cell.angle_alpha   90.00
_cell.angle_beta   90.00
_cell.angle_gamma   90.00
#
_symmetry.space_group_name_H-M   'P 1'
#
loop_
_entity.id
_entity.type
_entity.pdbx_description
1 polymer ?
#
loop_
_entity_poly.entity_id
_entity_poly.type
_entity_poly.pdbx_seq_one_letter_code
_entity_poly.pdbx_strand_id
1 'polypeptide(L)'
;MAKAKLWIEKAADMTERHAQKHRPDQGSIVCASGISPSGPIHIGNLREEMTVHLVAEELRRRGHTVDHIHSWDDFDRLRKIPASVPKEFEKYIGQPLAEIPDPFDEHPSYADRFISDFEQSMEQLGVEMRSIRQAKAYRNGAYVEQIKLALEKRAVIFDCLVQYQTEGRHEESLEARREKYYPFQIYCHACNRDSTVISNYQADTATLSYACTTCKHEATFSLNDECPGKLVWKADWPMRWHFEKVAFEPGGDDHGTPGSSYTVGKEIIRDVYDDVAPCFIKYAFVGMGGATKISSSSGGGATPADALRVLEPAMLRWLYVRRDAGQQFNVEFGDELIRAYDEWDKLSTQVANETASEKQIKIYNTAKHTATAEVRTSDTPVSFRLLSSVADIANGDLKQILRIVGDHLDDHEIDKDSLEPRLSCALNWLEEYVPTDQRTHVQASFDQTTWDQLEEQQKECVSRFIEMADTQWDLKNLTSLVYGVPKLSLGFELDSPPNDDIKTAQRSFFVAMYQLMVDSETGPRLPTLLLSLGQERVLGLLTPPATPSAANLG
;
A
#
# COMPACT_ATOMS: atom_id res chain seq x y z
N MET A 1 10.12 -22.37 -27.73
CA MET A 1 10.65 -21.18 -27.02
C MET A 1 10.37 -21.37 -25.54
N ALA A 2 11.35 -21.20 -24.66
CA ALA A 2 11.09 -21.25 -23.22
C ALA A 2 10.14 -20.10 -22.86
N LYS A 3 9.02 -20.41 -22.20
CA LYS A 3 8.02 -19.43 -21.76
C LYS A 3 8.69 -18.42 -20.82
N ALA A 4 8.43 -17.12 -20.99
CA ALA A 4 9.08 -16.09 -20.19
C ALA A 4 8.65 -16.21 -18.71
N LYS A 5 9.59 -16.58 -17.83
CA LYS A 5 9.39 -16.67 -16.39
C LYS A 5 9.23 -15.29 -15.76
N LEU A 6 8.27 -15.15 -14.84
CA LEU A 6 8.17 -14.02 -13.92
C LEU A 6 9.39 -13.97 -12.98
N TRP A 7 9.65 -12.80 -12.38
CA TRP A 7 10.73 -12.66 -11.40
C TRP A 7 10.52 -13.58 -10.19
N ILE A 8 9.25 -13.81 -9.81
CA ILE A 8 8.82 -14.72 -8.74
C ILE A 8 9.30 -16.15 -9.03
N GLU A 9 9.04 -16.65 -10.24
CA GLU A 9 9.44 -17.99 -10.66
C GLU A 9 10.97 -18.15 -10.63
N LYS A 10 11.71 -17.09 -11.01
CA LYS A 10 13.18 -17.10 -10.97
C LYS A 10 13.73 -17.07 -9.54
N ALA A 11 13.11 -16.30 -8.65
CA ALA A 11 13.47 -16.26 -7.24
C ALA A 11 13.19 -17.62 -6.59
N ALA A 12 12.05 -18.25 -6.86
CA ALA A 12 11.76 -19.60 -6.41
C ALA A 12 12.78 -20.63 -6.93
N ASP A 13 13.17 -20.58 -8.21
CA ASP A 13 14.25 -21.44 -8.75
C ASP A 13 15.59 -21.26 -8.02
N MET A 14 15.90 -20.03 -7.57
CA MET A 14 17.12 -19.76 -6.80
C MET A 14 17.01 -20.29 -5.38
N THR A 15 15.85 -20.09 -4.74
CA THR A 15 15.55 -20.58 -3.39
C THR A 15 15.58 -22.09 -3.31
N GLU A 16 14.96 -22.81 -4.26
CA GLU A 16 14.98 -24.27 -4.31
C GLU A 16 16.41 -24.81 -4.41
N ARG A 17 17.21 -24.25 -5.33
CA ARG A 17 18.62 -24.65 -5.49
C ARG A 17 19.43 -24.37 -4.22
N HIS A 18 19.16 -23.26 -3.56
CA HIS A 18 19.82 -22.93 -2.30
C HIS A 18 19.44 -23.92 -1.19
N ALA A 19 18.14 -24.17 -1.00
CA ALA A 19 17.62 -25.11 -0.01
C ALA A 19 18.12 -26.54 -0.26
N GLN A 20 18.09 -27.03 -1.49
CA GLN A 20 18.60 -28.37 -1.83
C GLN A 20 20.09 -28.52 -1.55
N LYS A 21 20.88 -27.46 -1.75
CA LYS A 21 22.33 -27.50 -1.57
C LYS A 21 22.75 -27.36 -0.10
N HIS A 22 22.06 -26.52 0.65
CA HIS A 22 22.51 -26.08 1.97
C HIS A 22 21.60 -26.52 3.12
N ARG A 23 20.38 -26.99 2.81
CA ARG A 23 19.35 -27.44 3.75
C ARG A 23 18.60 -28.70 3.25
N PRO A 24 19.28 -29.73 2.71
CA PRO A 24 18.61 -30.87 2.06
C PRO A 24 17.71 -31.68 3.01
N ASP A 25 18.04 -31.70 4.30
CA ASP A 25 17.33 -32.48 5.31
C ASP A 25 16.25 -31.66 6.04
N GLN A 26 16.04 -30.40 5.64
CA GLN A 26 15.05 -29.53 6.28
C GLN A 26 13.66 -29.80 5.71
N GLY A 27 12.70 -30.14 6.57
CA GLY A 27 11.34 -30.50 6.17
C GLY A 27 10.52 -29.36 5.54
N SER A 28 10.95 -28.11 5.73
CA SER A 28 10.33 -26.92 5.14
C SER A 28 11.38 -25.95 4.61
N ILE A 29 11.07 -25.28 3.51
CA ILE A 29 11.84 -24.13 3.04
C ILE A 29 11.42 -22.92 3.87
N VAL A 30 12.36 -22.28 4.55
CA VAL A 30 12.09 -21.09 5.37
C VAL A 30 12.31 -19.83 4.53
N CYS A 31 11.25 -19.04 4.38
CA CYS A 31 11.26 -17.74 3.71
C CYS A 31 11.00 -16.66 4.77
N ALA A 32 11.85 -15.63 4.85
CA ALA A 32 11.80 -14.64 5.92
C ALA A 32 11.68 -13.20 5.43
N SER A 33 10.97 -12.38 6.20
CA SER A 33 10.92 -10.92 6.19
C SER A 33 11.10 -10.37 7.62
N GLY A 34 11.37 -9.08 7.77
CA GLY A 34 11.38 -8.43 9.08
C GLY A 34 11.24 -6.91 9.05
N ILE A 35 10.45 -6.37 9.97
CA ILE A 35 10.17 -4.93 10.08
C ILE A 35 10.28 -4.48 11.55
N SER A 36 10.94 -3.35 11.79
CA SER A 36 10.90 -2.65 13.09
C SER A 36 9.62 -1.80 13.19
N PRO A 37 8.70 -2.08 14.13
CA PRO A 37 7.42 -1.36 14.30
C PRO A 37 7.62 -0.01 15.02
N SER A 38 8.46 0.86 14.45
CA SER A 38 8.88 2.13 15.04
C SER A 38 7.98 3.32 14.70
N GLY A 39 6.81 3.04 14.11
CA GLY A 39 5.85 3.99 13.58
C GLY A 39 4.96 3.32 12.54
N PRO A 40 4.09 4.09 11.85
CA PRO A 40 3.26 3.55 10.78
C PRO A 40 4.08 2.82 9.72
N ILE A 41 3.72 1.56 9.45
CA ILE A 41 4.43 0.72 8.48
C ILE A 41 3.87 1.01 7.09
N HIS A 42 4.71 1.54 6.21
CA HIS A 42 4.27 2.12 4.94
C HIS A 42 4.29 1.11 3.78
N ILE A 43 3.68 1.47 2.64
CA ILE A 43 3.65 0.65 1.40
C ILE A 43 5.05 0.26 0.88
N GLY A 44 6.07 1.06 1.18
CA GLY A 44 7.47 0.67 0.98
C GLY A 44 7.89 -0.59 1.75
N ASN A 45 7.50 -0.73 3.02
CA ASN A 45 7.76 -1.94 3.80
C ASN A 45 6.94 -3.14 3.31
N LEU A 46 5.71 -2.89 2.83
CA LEU A 46 4.90 -3.93 2.19
C LEU A 46 5.63 -4.60 1.02
N ARG A 47 6.59 -3.92 0.38
CA ARG A 47 7.38 -4.52 -0.71
C ARG A 47 8.20 -5.71 -0.24
N GLU A 48 8.76 -5.66 0.96
CA GLU A 48 9.51 -6.79 1.51
C GLU A 48 8.56 -7.98 1.71
N GLU A 49 7.48 -7.75 2.45
CA GLU A 49 6.50 -8.79 2.80
C GLU A 49 5.87 -9.43 1.56
N MET A 50 5.41 -8.63 0.61
CA MET A 50 4.87 -9.14 -0.66
C MET A 50 5.93 -9.90 -1.46
N THR A 51 7.21 -9.49 -1.39
CA THR A 51 8.27 -10.20 -2.10
C THR A 51 8.48 -11.60 -1.53
N VAL A 52 8.50 -11.73 -0.20
CA VAL A 52 8.62 -13.03 0.48
C VAL A 52 7.41 -13.89 0.24
N HIS A 53 6.22 -13.34 0.49
CA HIS A 53 4.96 -14.03 0.29
C HIS A 53 4.85 -14.59 -1.14
N LEU A 54 5.05 -13.77 -2.18
CA LEU A 54 4.91 -14.22 -3.56
C LEU A 54 5.86 -15.37 -3.92
N VAL A 55 7.08 -15.37 -3.39
CA VAL A 55 8.05 -16.47 -3.59
C VAL A 55 7.64 -17.71 -2.80
N ALA A 56 7.19 -17.55 -1.55
CA ALA A 56 6.67 -18.64 -0.73
C ALA A 56 5.46 -19.33 -1.39
N GLU A 57 4.56 -18.56 -1.98
CA GLU A 57 3.38 -19.06 -2.69
C GLU A 57 3.74 -19.83 -3.95
N GLU A 58 4.72 -19.35 -4.71
CA GLU A 58 5.24 -20.08 -5.86
C GLU A 58 5.89 -21.41 -5.45
N LEU A 59 6.67 -21.43 -4.36
CA LEU A 59 7.25 -22.65 -3.81
C LEU A 59 6.17 -23.64 -3.33
N ARG A 60 5.10 -23.16 -2.68
CA ARG A 60 3.95 -23.97 -2.28
C ARG A 60 3.24 -24.58 -3.49
N ARG A 61 3.03 -23.80 -4.55
CA ARG A 61 2.45 -24.30 -5.83
C ARG A 61 3.30 -25.39 -6.47
N ARG A 62 4.61 -25.40 -6.22
CA ARG A 62 5.54 -26.46 -6.68
C ARG A 62 5.59 -27.68 -5.75
N GLY A 63 4.79 -27.69 -4.69
CA GLY A 63 4.67 -28.82 -3.76
C GLY A 63 5.62 -28.77 -2.57
N HIS A 64 6.35 -27.67 -2.35
CA HIS A 64 7.19 -27.51 -1.17
C HIS A 64 6.35 -27.14 0.05
N THR A 65 6.71 -27.69 1.21
CA THR A 65 6.27 -27.14 2.50
C THR A 65 7.10 -25.88 2.77
N VAL A 66 6.43 -24.76 3.03
CA VAL A 66 7.09 -23.46 3.20
C VAL A 66 6.67 -22.83 4.52
N ASP A 67 7.66 -22.52 5.35
CA ASP A 67 7.49 -21.73 6.57
C ASP A 67 7.82 -20.28 6.23
N HIS A 68 6.76 -19.46 6.15
CA HIS A 68 6.88 -18.03 5.86
C HIS A 68 6.91 -17.29 7.19
N ILE A 69 8.09 -16.81 7.59
CA ILE A 69 8.30 -16.16 8.88
C ILE A 69 8.38 -14.64 8.71
N HIS A 70 7.75 -13.91 9.63
CA HIS A 70 7.88 -12.46 9.70
C HIS A 70 8.43 -12.07 11.06
N SER A 71 9.61 -11.44 11.07
CA SER A 71 10.25 -10.96 12.29
C SER A 71 9.83 -9.54 12.62
N TRP A 72 9.09 -9.38 13.71
CA TRP A 72 8.82 -8.08 14.29
C TRP A 72 10.00 -7.65 15.16
N ASP A 73 10.80 -6.71 14.69
CA ASP A 73 11.96 -6.13 15.40
C ASP A 73 11.51 -5.15 16.51
N ASP A 74 10.52 -5.57 17.30
CA ASP A 74 9.91 -4.82 18.41
C ASP A 74 10.82 -4.69 19.64
N PHE A 75 11.99 -5.36 19.62
CA PHE A 75 13.04 -5.15 20.62
C PHE A 75 14.09 -4.13 20.21
N ASP A 76 13.93 -3.50 19.04
CA ASP A 76 14.71 -2.33 18.69
C ASP A 76 14.34 -1.15 19.60
N ARG A 77 15.30 -0.25 19.78
CA ARG A 77 15.06 0.99 20.51
C ARG A 77 14.23 1.97 19.72
N LEU A 78 13.41 2.74 20.42
CA LEU A 78 12.85 3.97 19.87
C LEU A 78 13.95 5.00 19.64
N ARG A 79 14.11 5.45 18.39
CA ARG A 79 15.13 6.45 18.00
C ARG A 79 14.57 7.87 17.90
N LYS A 80 13.33 7.99 17.44
CA LYS A 80 12.62 9.25 17.21
C LYS A 80 11.12 8.99 17.26
N ILE A 81 10.34 10.02 17.53
CA ILE A 81 8.87 9.96 17.52
C ILE A 81 8.35 10.32 16.12
N PRO A 82 7.46 9.51 15.51
CA PRO A 82 6.76 9.87 14.28
C PRO A 82 5.86 11.10 14.49
N ALA A 83 5.60 11.85 13.44
CA ALA A 83 4.78 13.06 13.52
C ALA A 83 3.31 12.79 13.90
N SER A 84 2.81 11.55 13.69
CA SER A 84 1.49 11.11 14.14
C SER A 84 1.39 10.81 15.64
N VAL A 85 2.52 10.81 16.35
CA VAL A 85 2.60 10.45 17.77
C VAL A 85 2.86 11.72 18.61
N PRO A 86 2.16 11.90 19.76
CA PRO A 86 2.38 13.04 20.64
C PRO A 86 3.84 13.22 21.09
N LYS A 87 4.33 14.46 21.08
CA LYS A 87 5.73 14.80 21.43
C LYS A 87 6.15 14.35 22.83
N GLU A 88 5.23 14.23 23.77
CA GLU A 88 5.51 13.73 25.13
C GLU A 88 6.10 12.31 25.18
N PHE A 89 5.95 11.53 24.10
CA PHE A 89 6.58 10.22 23.97
C PHE A 89 8.09 10.28 23.77
N GLU A 90 8.70 11.44 23.50
CA GLU A 90 10.15 11.62 23.43
C GLU A 90 10.86 11.13 24.72
N LYS A 91 10.17 11.10 25.86
CA LYS A 91 10.68 10.55 27.14
C LYS A 91 11.05 9.06 27.07
N TYR A 92 10.48 8.31 26.13
CA TYR A 92 10.74 6.88 25.92
C TYR A 92 11.87 6.59 24.91
N ILE A 93 12.50 7.62 24.32
CA ILE A 93 13.64 7.40 23.41
C ILE A 93 14.74 6.58 24.11
N GLY A 94 15.23 5.56 23.40
CA GLY A 94 16.20 4.59 23.89
C GLY A 94 15.60 3.35 24.56
N GLN A 95 14.28 3.31 24.81
CA GLN A 95 13.59 2.12 25.31
C GLN A 95 13.15 1.19 24.16
N PRO A 96 12.95 -0.11 24.41
CA PRO A 96 12.50 -1.05 23.38
C PRO A 96 11.05 -0.78 22.96
N LEU A 97 10.76 -0.84 21.66
CA LEU A 97 9.44 -0.51 21.10
C LEU A 97 8.28 -1.30 21.76
N ALA A 98 8.52 -2.58 22.09
CA ALA A 98 7.57 -3.47 22.74
C ALA A 98 7.21 -3.08 24.19
N GLU A 99 7.95 -2.18 24.84
CA GLU A 99 7.71 -1.78 26.24
C GLU A 99 7.20 -0.35 26.37
N ILE A 100 7.09 0.38 25.26
CA ILE A 100 6.55 1.74 25.26
C ILE A 100 5.02 1.64 25.29
N PRO A 101 4.31 2.41 26.12
CA PRO A 101 2.85 2.45 26.10
C PRO A 101 2.30 2.84 24.73
N ASP A 102 1.09 2.41 24.39
CA ASP A 102 0.39 2.91 23.20
C ASP A 102 0.01 4.39 23.40
N PRO A 103 0.34 5.30 22.46
CA PRO A 103 -0.05 6.71 22.58
C PRO A 103 -1.55 7.03 22.68
N PHE A 104 -2.41 6.07 22.39
CA PHE A 104 -3.87 6.26 22.46
C PHE A 104 -4.58 5.21 23.33
N ASP A 105 -3.83 4.40 24.09
CA ASP A 105 -4.37 3.39 25.02
C ASP A 105 -5.33 2.35 24.39
N GLU A 106 -5.16 2.01 23.11
CA GLU A 106 -5.98 1.03 22.37
C GLU A 106 -5.28 -0.34 22.25
N HIS A 107 -3.95 -0.35 22.25
CA HIS A 107 -3.11 -1.55 22.12
C HIS A 107 -2.21 -1.76 23.34
N PRO A 108 -1.69 -2.98 23.58
CA PRO A 108 -0.84 -3.26 24.74
C PRO A 108 0.48 -2.47 24.78
N SER A 109 1.02 -2.12 23.61
CA SER A 109 2.23 -1.31 23.47
C SER A 109 2.23 -0.49 22.18
N TYR A 110 3.15 0.46 22.11
CA TYR A 110 3.50 1.24 20.93
C TYR A 110 3.75 0.33 19.71
N ALA A 111 4.53 -0.74 19.87
CA ALA A 111 4.79 -1.68 18.79
C ALA A 111 3.52 -2.44 18.38
N ASP A 112 2.68 -2.85 19.35
CA ASP A 112 1.48 -3.64 19.09
C ASP A 112 0.46 -2.90 18.21
N ARG A 113 0.36 -1.56 18.33
CA ARG A 113 -0.46 -0.75 17.41
C ARG A 113 -0.07 -0.98 15.96
N PHE A 114 1.18 -0.68 15.63
CA PHE A 114 1.62 -0.71 14.23
C PHE A 114 1.68 -2.13 13.68
N ILE A 115 1.98 -3.11 14.53
CA ILE A 115 1.90 -4.53 14.17
C ILE A 115 0.45 -4.92 13.84
N SER A 116 -0.51 -4.56 14.70
CA SER A 116 -1.92 -4.89 14.49
C SER A 116 -2.46 -4.29 13.19
N ASP A 117 -2.16 -3.03 12.91
CA ASP A 117 -2.59 -2.34 11.68
C ASP A 117 -2.05 -3.04 10.42
N PHE A 118 -0.79 -3.47 10.47
CA PHE A 118 -0.15 -4.16 9.35
C PHE A 118 -0.65 -5.60 9.18
N GLU A 119 -0.77 -6.37 10.26
CA GLU A 119 -1.27 -7.75 10.23
C GLU A 119 -2.72 -7.82 9.71
N GLN A 120 -3.58 -6.86 10.08
CA GLN A 120 -4.94 -6.76 9.51
C GLN A 120 -4.93 -6.50 8.00
N SER A 121 -3.96 -5.71 7.52
CA SER A 121 -3.79 -5.48 6.09
C SER A 121 -3.27 -6.74 5.38
N MET A 122 -2.43 -7.54 6.05
CA MET A 122 -1.91 -8.80 5.51
C MET A 122 -3.03 -9.83 5.35
N GLU A 123 -3.93 -9.92 6.33
CA GLU A 123 -5.12 -10.78 6.25
C GLU A 123 -5.98 -10.44 5.03
N GLN A 124 -6.28 -9.15 4.81
CA GLN A 124 -7.04 -8.70 3.63
C GLN A 124 -6.36 -9.03 2.30
N LEU A 125 -5.02 -8.99 2.28
CA LEU A 125 -4.21 -9.34 1.11
C LEU A 125 -4.03 -10.86 0.94
N GLY A 126 -4.53 -11.69 1.86
CA GLY A 126 -4.31 -13.13 1.85
C GLY A 126 -2.85 -13.54 2.13
N VAL A 127 -2.11 -12.70 2.86
CA VAL A 127 -0.73 -12.97 3.25
C VAL A 127 -0.71 -13.76 4.55
N GLU A 128 -0.46 -15.06 4.43
CA GLU A 128 -0.24 -15.94 5.58
C GLU A 128 1.25 -15.97 5.95
N MET A 129 1.56 -15.57 7.17
CA MET A 129 2.90 -15.54 7.76
C MET A 129 2.87 -15.93 9.24
N ARG A 130 3.98 -16.49 9.72
CA ARG A 130 4.19 -16.80 11.14
C ARG A 130 5.00 -15.67 11.79
N SER A 131 4.31 -14.83 12.54
CA SER A 131 4.91 -13.70 13.25
C SER A 131 5.82 -14.13 14.41
N ILE A 132 7.03 -13.57 14.47
CA ILE A 132 8.00 -13.76 15.55
C ILE A 132 8.24 -12.40 16.22
N ARG A 133 7.84 -12.28 17.49
CA ARG A 133 8.12 -11.10 18.31
C ARG A 133 9.53 -11.20 18.89
N GLN A 134 10.44 -10.36 18.42
CA GLN A 134 11.84 -10.44 18.79
C GLN A 134 12.05 -10.15 20.29
N ALA A 135 11.30 -9.20 20.86
CA ALA A 135 11.38 -8.91 22.30
C ALA A 135 11.03 -10.14 23.16
N LYS A 136 10.05 -10.94 22.70
CA LYS A 136 9.67 -12.19 23.37
C LYS A 136 10.71 -13.28 23.13
N ALA A 137 11.20 -13.46 21.91
CA ALA A 137 12.18 -14.49 21.57
C ALA A 137 13.50 -14.31 22.35
N TYR A 138 14.01 -13.07 22.40
CA TYR A 138 15.19 -12.71 23.19
C TYR A 138 14.99 -12.98 24.68
N ARG A 139 13.91 -12.45 25.30
CA ARG A 139 13.66 -12.63 26.74
C ARG A 139 13.42 -14.07 27.16
N ASN A 140 12.82 -14.88 26.28
CA ASN A 140 12.62 -16.31 26.52
C ASN A 140 13.91 -17.13 26.35
N GLY A 141 15.03 -16.49 26.01
CA GLY A 141 16.32 -17.14 25.88
C GLY A 141 16.53 -17.91 24.58
N ALA A 142 15.67 -17.73 23.57
CA ALA A 142 15.73 -18.49 22.32
C ALA A 142 17.11 -18.38 21.63
N TYR A 143 17.73 -17.20 21.72
CA TYR A 143 18.99 -16.87 21.05
C TYR A 143 20.21 -16.90 21.97
N VAL A 144 20.08 -17.34 23.24
CA VAL A 144 21.15 -17.22 24.26
C VAL A 144 22.45 -17.90 23.83
N GLU A 145 22.37 -19.09 23.24
CA GLU A 145 23.57 -19.81 22.78
C GLU A 145 24.25 -19.09 21.62
N GLN A 146 23.49 -18.52 20.69
CA GLN A 146 24.03 -17.73 19.60
C GLN A 146 24.63 -16.39 20.09
N ILE A 147 24.02 -15.76 21.10
CA ILE A 147 24.55 -14.55 21.73
C ILE A 147 25.88 -14.83 22.40
N LYS A 148 26.01 -15.93 23.17
CA LYS A 148 27.27 -16.34 23.79
C LYS A 148 28.36 -16.56 22.75
N LEU A 149 28.04 -17.26 21.66
CA LEU A 149 28.97 -17.47 20.56
C LEU A 149 29.39 -16.15 19.89
N ALA A 150 28.45 -15.23 19.66
CA ALA A 150 28.77 -13.90 19.13
C ALA A 150 29.67 -13.08 20.06
N LEU A 151 29.48 -13.19 21.39
CA LEU A 151 30.34 -12.54 22.38
C LEU A 151 31.74 -13.14 22.42
N GLU A 152 31.86 -14.47 22.32
CA GLU A 152 33.15 -15.16 22.18
C GLU A 152 33.89 -14.73 20.90
N LYS A 153 33.15 -14.65 19.78
CA LYS A 153 33.66 -14.27 18.46
C LYS A 153 33.60 -12.76 18.21
N ARG A 154 33.43 -11.93 19.24
CA ARG A 154 33.23 -10.47 19.09
C ARG A 154 34.30 -9.79 18.26
N ALA A 155 35.54 -10.26 18.39
CA ALA A 155 36.67 -9.69 17.68
C ALA A 155 36.64 -10.02 16.17
N VAL A 156 36.15 -11.21 15.81
CA VAL A 156 35.90 -11.59 14.40
C VAL A 156 34.79 -10.72 13.82
N ILE A 157 33.69 -10.52 14.56
CA ILE A 157 32.60 -9.64 14.13
C ILE A 157 33.10 -8.21 13.93
N PHE A 158 33.93 -7.70 14.84
CA PHE A 158 34.57 -6.39 14.68
C PHE A 158 35.42 -6.31 13.42
N ASP A 159 36.23 -7.34 13.15
CA ASP A 159 37.12 -7.40 11.98
C ASP A 159 36.32 -7.39 10.67
N CYS A 160 35.17 -8.08 10.61
CA CYS A 160 34.24 -7.98 9.48
C CYS A 160 33.66 -6.57 9.32
N LEU A 161 33.30 -5.91 10.42
CA LEU A 161 32.69 -4.58 10.38
C LEU A 161 33.66 -3.48 9.96
N VAL A 162 34.91 -3.54 10.44
CA VAL A 162 35.87 -2.44 10.29
C VAL A 162 36.42 -2.33 8.87
N GLN A 163 36.43 -3.41 8.10
CA GLN A 163 36.81 -3.42 6.68
C GLN A 163 35.96 -2.48 5.82
N TYR A 164 34.75 -2.17 6.27
CA TYR A 164 33.80 -1.31 5.55
C TYR A 164 33.65 0.08 6.18
N GLN A 165 34.45 0.40 7.20
CA GLN A 165 34.44 1.72 7.83
C GLN A 165 35.35 2.68 7.08
N THR A 166 34.97 3.95 7.04
CA THR A 166 35.84 5.00 6.50
C THR A 166 36.94 5.33 7.49
N GLU A 167 38.19 5.28 7.05
CA GLU A 167 39.38 5.62 7.83
C GLU A 167 39.33 7.06 8.36
N GLY A 168 40.01 7.31 9.50
CA GLY A 168 40.20 8.67 10.05
C GLY A 168 39.04 9.25 10.88
N ARG A 169 37.98 8.48 11.16
CA ARG A 169 36.83 8.92 11.98
C ARG A 169 36.90 8.56 13.46
N HIS A 170 37.99 7.97 13.92
CA HIS A 170 38.10 7.44 15.28
C HIS A 170 39.38 7.93 15.97
N GLU A 171 39.22 8.44 17.19
CA GLU A 171 40.31 8.93 18.04
C GLU A 171 41.13 7.77 18.63
N GLU A 172 40.50 6.63 18.90
CA GLU A 172 41.15 5.42 19.44
C GLU A 172 41.74 4.53 18.34
N SER A 173 42.80 3.80 18.67
CA SER A 173 43.43 2.86 17.73
C SER A 173 42.49 1.70 17.36
N LEU A 174 42.79 1.04 16.23
CA LEU A 174 42.03 -0.12 15.76
C LEU A 174 41.98 -1.22 16.83
N GLU A 175 43.12 -1.51 17.45
CA GLU A 175 43.29 -2.54 18.47
C GLU A 175 42.48 -2.22 19.73
N ALA A 176 42.53 -0.97 20.20
CA ALA A 176 41.77 -0.55 21.38
C ALA A 176 40.25 -0.67 21.15
N ARG A 177 39.79 -0.31 19.95
CA ARG A 177 38.38 -0.43 19.57
C ARG A 177 37.95 -1.89 19.44
N ARG A 178 38.81 -2.74 18.86
CA ARG A 178 38.60 -4.19 18.73
C ARG A 178 38.47 -4.86 20.08
N GLU A 179 39.30 -4.47 21.04
CA GLU A 179 39.27 -5.02 22.40
C GLU A 179 37.98 -4.62 23.15
N LYS A 180 37.53 -3.36 23.02
CA LYS A 180 36.33 -2.82 23.68
C LYS A 180 35.01 -3.21 23.02
N TYR A 181 35.04 -3.80 21.82
CA TYR A 181 33.83 -4.07 21.05
C TYR A 181 33.02 -5.23 21.63
N TYR A 182 31.71 -5.01 21.78
CA TYR A 182 30.72 -6.03 22.08
C TYR A 182 29.56 -5.93 21.09
N PRO A 183 29.15 -7.02 20.42
CA PRO A 183 28.04 -7.04 19.48
C PRO A 183 26.67 -7.13 20.18
N PHE A 184 26.56 -6.74 21.45
CA PHE A 184 25.35 -6.88 22.27
C PHE A 184 25.01 -5.55 22.94
N GLN A 185 23.74 -5.16 22.88
CA GLN A 185 23.20 -3.95 23.47
C GLN A 185 22.27 -4.31 24.62
N ILE A 186 22.54 -3.75 25.81
CA ILE A 186 21.76 -4.02 27.03
C ILE A 186 20.76 -2.88 27.27
N TYR A 187 19.55 -3.23 27.67
CA TYR A 187 18.60 -2.32 28.27
C TYR A 187 18.87 -2.23 29.77
N CYS A 188 19.15 -1.03 30.26
CA CYS A 188 19.51 -0.80 31.66
C CYS A 188 18.39 -1.22 32.62
N HIS A 189 18.69 -2.02 33.64
CA HIS A 189 17.72 -2.52 34.63
C HIS A 189 17.03 -1.41 35.43
N ALA A 190 17.64 -0.21 35.51
CA ALA A 190 17.10 0.91 36.26
C ALA A 190 16.26 1.88 35.43
N CYS A 191 16.59 2.10 34.15
CA CYS A 191 15.91 3.12 33.32
C CYS A 191 15.36 2.60 31.99
N ASN A 192 15.59 1.31 31.72
CA ASN A 192 15.17 0.57 30.53
C ASN A 192 15.67 1.14 29.19
N ARG A 193 16.72 1.96 29.21
CA ARG A 193 17.33 2.53 28.00
C ARG A 193 18.56 1.75 27.58
N ASP A 194 18.80 1.74 26.27
CA ASP A 194 19.95 1.10 25.64
C ASP A 194 21.26 1.90 25.77
N SER A 195 21.30 2.94 26.59
CA SER A 195 22.46 3.82 26.74
C SER A 195 23.55 3.22 27.65
N THR A 196 23.85 1.94 27.46
CA THR A 196 24.77 1.13 28.28
C THR A 196 26.10 0.90 27.58
N VAL A 197 27.16 0.80 28.38
CA VAL A 197 28.49 0.36 27.93
C VAL A 197 28.87 -0.90 28.70
N ILE A 198 29.15 -1.99 27.97
CA ILE A 198 29.65 -3.24 28.56
C ILE A 198 31.10 -3.03 28.96
N SER A 199 31.43 -3.30 30.22
CA SER A 199 32.78 -3.19 30.77
C SER A 199 33.49 -4.54 30.82
N ASN A 200 32.75 -5.65 30.97
CA ASN A 200 33.34 -6.98 31.11
C ASN A 200 32.39 -8.09 30.64
N TYR A 201 32.96 -9.19 30.15
CA TYR A 201 32.27 -10.44 29.85
C TYR A 201 33.11 -11.63 30.32
N GLN A 202 32.52 -12.51 31.13
CA GLN A 202 33.13 -13.75 31.61
C GLN A 202 32.47 -14.94 30.91
N ALA A 203 33.18 -15.59 29.99
CA ALA A 203 32.64 -16.65 29.14
C ALA A 203 32.14 -17.86 29.96
N ASP A 204 32.92 -18.34 30.92
CA ASP A 204 32.61 -19.55 31.71
C ASP A 204 31.28 -19.49 32.46
N THR A 205 30.85 -18.28 32.86
CA THR A 205 29.59 -18.05 33.59
C THR A 205 28.56 -17.27 32.77
N ALA A 206 28.90 -16.94 31.52
CA ALA A 206 28.15 -16.04 30.64
C ALA A 206 27.74 -14.71 31.32
N THR A 207 28.61 -14.17 32.18
CA THR A 207 28.31 -12.99 33.00
C THR A 207 28.78 -11.70 32.32
N LEU A 208 27.89 -10.71 32.20
CA LEU A 208 28.14 -9.39 31.65
C LEU A 208 28.06 -8.32 32.76
N SER A 209 28.99 -7.37 32.74
CA SER A 209 28.94 -6.15 33.57
C SER A 209 28.80 -4.93 32.68
N TYR A 210 27.95 -3.98 33.06
CA TYR A 210 27.74 -2.75 32.30
C TYR A 210 27.50 -1.53 33.19
N ALA A 211 27.71 -0.35 32.61
CA ALA A 211 27.34 0.94 33.19
C ALA A 211 26.40 1.71 32.24
N CYS A 212 25.35 2.32 32.79
CA CYS A 212 24.42 3.16 32.04
C CYS A 212 24.91 4.61 31.99
N THR A 213 25.10 5.14 30.79
CA THR A 213 25.56 6.52 30.58
C THR A 213 24.49 7.56 30.93
N THR A 214 23.20 7.20 30.86
CA THR A 214 22.08 8.08 31.19
C THR A 214 21.83 8.18 32.70
N CYS A 215 21.58 7.06 33.39
CA CYS A 215 21.17 7.07 34.80
C CYS A 215 22.30 6.68 35.77
N LYS A 216 23.51 6.43 35.27
CA LYS A 216 24.71 6.05 36.06
C LYS A 216 24.57 4.74 36.85
N HIS A 217 23.54 3.94 36.58
CA HIS A 217 23.39 2.63 37.17
C HIS A 217 24.45 1.67 36.63
N GLU A 218 25.01 0.85 37.51
CA GLU A 218 25.92 -0.23 37.17
C GLU A 218 25.31 -1.55 37.64
N ALA A 219 25.40 -2.57 36.80
CA ALA A 219 24.86 -3.89 37.11
C ALA A 219 25.71 -4.99 36.48
N THR A 220 25.51 -6.20 37.00
CA THR A 220 26.10 -7.43 36.49
C THR A 220 25.01 -8.50 36.46
N PHE A 221 24.90 -9.23 35.36
CA PHE A 221 23.92 -10.31 35.17
C PHE A 221 24.52 -11.45 34.34
N SER A 222 23.91 -12.64 34.39
CA SER A 222 24.27 -13.76 33.53
C SER A 222 23.24 -13.96 32.43
N LEU A 223 23.69 -14.22 31.20
CA LEU A 223 22.84 -14.61 30.08
C LEU A 223 22.13 -15.96 30.30
N ASN A 224 22.57 -16.75 31.28
CA ASN A 224 21.87 -17.97 31.68
C ASN A 224 20.60 -17.70 32.49
N ASP A 225 20.51 -16.53 33.13
CA ASP A 225 19.40 -16.17 34.01
C ASP A 225 18.41 -15.24 33.30
N GLU A 226 18.92 -14.25 32.55
CA GLU A 226 18.11 -13.27 31.83
C GLU A 226 18.79 -12.75 30.56
N CYS A 227 18.00 -12.25 29.61
CA CYS A 227 18.49 -11.61 28.38
C CYS A 227 17.89 -10.20 28.22
N PRO A 228 18.36 -9.21 29.00
CA PRO A 228 17.85 -7.84 29.02
C PRO A 228 18.42 -7.01 27.87
N GLY A 229 18.53 -7.57 26.67
CA GLY A 229 19.22 -6.93 25.55
C GLY A 229 19.22 -7.76 24.28
N LYS A 230 19.71 -7.18 23.18
CA LYS A 230 19.79 -7.84 21.87
C LYS A 230 21.14 -7.67 21.20
N LEU A 231 21.46 -8.55 20.24
CA LEU A 231 22.60 -8.32 19.36
C LEU A 231 22.38 -7.04 18.54
N VAL A 232 23.48 -6.37 18.20
CA VAL A 232 23.43 -5.23 17.27
C VAL A 232 23.02 -5.72 15.88
N TRP A 233 22.23 -4.92 15.15
CA TRP A 233 21.56 -5.32 13.88
C TRP A 233 22.44 -6.15 12.91
N LYS A 234 23.68 -5.72 12.64
CA LYS A 234 24.56 -6.42 11.69
C LYS A 234 25.04 -7.80 12.17
N ALA A 235 24.97 -8.08 13.48
CA ALA A 235 25.24 -9.40 14.06
C ALA A 235 23.95 -10.18 14.35
N ASP A 236 22.86 -9.48 14.70
CA ASP A 236 21.52 -10.02 14.93
C ASP A 236 20.94 -10.70 13.69
N TRP A 237 20.98 -10.01 12.55
CA TRP A 237 20.40 -10.52 11.31
C TRP A 237 21.01 -11.86 10.84
N PRO A 238 22.34 -12.01 10.70
CA PRO A 238 22.94 -13.31 10.37
C PRO A 238 22.78 -14.38 11.45
N MET A 239 22.66 -13.98 12.72
CA MET A 239 22.32 -14.92 13.80
C MET A 239 20.95 -15.54 13.55
N ARG A 240 19.94 -14.73 13.21
CA ARG A 240 18.58 -15.21 12.90
C ARG A 240 18.54 -16.10 11.67
N TRP A 241 19.26 -15.75 10.60
CA TRP A 241 19.41 -16.63 9.43
C TRP A 241 19.89 -18.03 9.80
N HIS A 242 20.90 -18.10 10.67
CA HIS A 242 21.43 -19.36 11.17
C HIS A 242 20.45 -20.09 12.10
N PHE A 243 19.86 -19.38 13.06
CA PHE A 243 18.95 -19.97 14.05
C PHE A 243 17.68 -20.52 13.40
N GLU A 244 17.07 -19.72 12.53
CA GLU A 244 15.78 -20.00 11.88
C GLU A 244 15.97 -20.79 10.57
N LYS A 245 17.22 -21.03 10.16
CA LYS A 245 17.59 -21.78 8.95
C LYS A 245 16.94 -21.20 7.69
N VAL A 246 16.98 -19.87 7.57
CA VAL A 246 16.39 -19.11 6.48
C VAL A 246 17.04 -19.49 5.14
N ALA A 247 16.23 -19.90 4.17
CA ALA A 247 16.67 -20.25 2.82
C ALA A 247 16.52 -19.09 1.83
N PHE A 248 15.55 -18.21 2.07
CA PHE A 248 15.29 -17.03 1.25
C PHE A 248 14.86 -15.84 2.09
N GLU A 249 15.49 -14.70 1.86
CA GLU A 249 15.11 -13.42 2.45
C GLU A 249 15.55 -12.30 1.50
N PRO A 250 14.63 -11.44 1.02
CA PRO A 250 14.96 -10.29 0.21
C PRO A 250 15.45 -9.13 1.11
N GLY A 251 15.81 -8.02 0.49
CA GLY A 251 16.06 -6.78 1.23
C GLY A 251 16.09 -5.58 0.31
N GLY A 252 15.93 -4.40 0.89
CA GLY A 252 16.06 -3.14 0.15
C GLY A 252 17.41 -3.04 -0.56
N ASP A 253 17.45 -2.29 -1.66
CA ASP A 253 18.69 -2.06 -2.44
C ASP A 253 19.85 -1.58 -1.56
N ASP A 254 19.55 -0.78 -0.54
CA ASP A 254 20.48 -0.23 0.44
C ASP A 254 21.18 -1.32 1.26
N HIS A 255 20.44 -2.36 1.66
CA HIS A 255 20.97 -3.52 2.39
C HIS A 255 21.90 -4.41 1.56
N GLY A 256 21.87 -4.29 0.23
CA GLY A 256 22.69 -5.10 -0.68
C GLY A 256 23.90 -4.37 -1.27
N THR A 257 24.21 -3.15 -0.81
CA THR A 257 25.39 -2.38 -1.26
C THR A 257 26.69 -2.84 -0.55
N PRO A 258 27.90 -2.56 -1.09
CA PRO A 258 29.14 -2.89 -0.39
C PRO A 258 29.18 -2.29 1.03
N GLY A 259 29.48 -3.09 2.05
CA GLY A 259 29.55 -2.68 3.45
C GLY A 259 28.22 -2.48 4.18
N SER A 260 27.10 -2.68 3.50
CA SER A 260 25.76 -2.68 4.11
C SER A 260 25.44 -4.02 4.80
N SER A 261 24.26 -4.11 5.39
CA SER A 261 23.88 -5.18 6.32
C SER A 261 23.96 -6.59 5.71
N TYR A 262 23.51 -6.81 4.47
CA TYR A 262 23.56 -8.15 3.87
C TYR A 262 24.99 -8.56 3.52
N THR A 263 25.78 -7.63 2.97
CA THR A 263 27.19 -7.89 2.62
C THR A 263 28.01 -8.27 3.84
N VAL A 264 27.91 -7.51 4.93
CA VAL A 264 28.59 -7.82 6.19
C VAL A 264 28.02 -9.11 6.82
N GLY A 265 26.70 -9.27 6.77
CA GLY A 265 26.02 -10.45 7.33
C GLY A 265 26.51 -11.76 6.71
N LYS A 266 26.85 -11.79 5.41
CA LYS A 266 27.43 -12.97 4.74
C LYS A 266 28.76 -13.42 5.35
N GLU A 267 29.60 -12.48 5.73
CA GLU A 267 30.88 -12.79 6.35
C GLU A 267 30.66 -13.25 7.78
N ILE A 268 29.82 -12.55 8.54
CA ILE A 268 29.52 -12.91 9.93
C ILE A 268 28.90 -14.31 10.00
N ILE A 269 27.92 -14.66 9.16
CA ILE A 269 27.29 -15.99 9.23
C ILE A 269 28.28 -17.12 8.94
N ARG A 270 29.18 -16.91 7.99
CA ARG A 270 30.24 -17.86 7.64
C ARG A 270 31.26 -17.99 8.77
N ASP A 271 31.78 -16.86 9.26
CA ASP A 271 32.94 -16.84 10.15
C ASP A 271 32.60 -17.06 11.63
N VAL A 272 31.34 -16.80 12.02
CA VAL A 272 30.86 -16.97 13.40
C VAL A 272 30.03 -18.24 13.56
N TYR A 273 29.13 -18.54 12.62
CA TYR A 273 28.13 -19.61 12.76
C TYR A 273 28.36 -20.81 11.83
N ASP A 274 29.41 -20.79 11.00
CA ASP A 274 29.73 -21.84 10.02
C ASP A 274 28.52 -22.23 9.14
N ASP A 275 27.73 -21.22 8.74
CA ASP A 275 26.52 -21.39 7.94
C ASP A 275 26.57 -20.44 6.73
N VAL A 276 25.59 -20.55 5.84
CA VAL A 276 25.49 -19.77 4.61
C VAL A 276 24.35 -18.77 4.68
N ALA A 277 24.60 -17.56 4.17
CA ALA A 277 23.54 -16.56 4.03
C ALA A 277 22.44 -17.06 3.08
N PRO A 278 21.18 -16.66 3.31
CA PRO A 278 20.06 -17.06 2.47
C PRO A 278 20.22 -16.57 1.03
N CYS A 279 19.46 -17.22 0.14
CA CYS A 279 19.19 -16.67 -1.19
C CYS A 279 18.56 -15.28 -1.04
N PHE A 280 19.11 -14.30 -1.75
CA PHE A 280 18.74 -12.90 -1.59
C PHE A 280 18.42 -12.27 -2.93
N ILE A 281 17.33 -11.50 -2.94
CA ILE A 281 16.98 -10.60 -4.03
C ILE A 281 16.82 -9.19 -3.48
N LYS A 282 17.28 -8.22 -4.26
CA LYS A 282 17.04 -6.82 -3.92
C LYS A 282 15.67 -6.39 -4.40
N TYR A 283 14.97 -5.64 -3.58
CA TYR A 283 13.80 -4.89 -4.03
C TYR A 283 14.08 -3.39 -4.03
N ALA A 284 13.49 -2.71 -5.00
CA ALA A 284 13.58 -1.28 -5.13
C ALA A 284 12.45 -0.56 -4.38
N PHE A 285 12.63 0.74 -4.18
CA PHE A 285 11.71 1.59 -3.43
C PHE A 285 10.29 1.61 -4.03
N VAL A 286 9.28 1.59 -3.14
CA VAL A 286 7.87 1.83 -3.48
C VAL A 286 7.43 3.13 -2.84
N GLY A 287 7.09 4.11 -3.68
CA GLY A 287 6.61 5.42 -3.26
C GLY A 287 5.09 5.52 -3.26
N MET A 288 4.61 6.67 -2.83
CA MET A 288 3.22 7.11 -3.01
C MET A 288 3.21 8.27 -3.99
N GLY A 289 2.18 8.30 -4.85
CA GLY A 289 1.96 9.38 -5.81
C GLY A 289 0.50 9.85 -5.81
N GLY A 290 0.27 11.01 -6.44
CA GLY A 290 -1.06 11.58 -6.61
C GLY A 290 -1.48 12.51 -5.48
N ALA A 291 -2.79 12.61 -5.26
CA ALA A 291 -3.39 13.52 -4.29
C ALA A 291 -3.01 13.11 -2.86
N THR A 292 -2.64 14.09 -2.05
CA THR A 292 -2.50 13.92 -0.60
C THR A 292 -3.90 13.76 0.00
N LYS A 293 -4.06 12.84 0.94
CA LYS A 293 -5.31 12.70 1.71
C LYS A 293 -5.69 14.05 2.33
N ILE A 294 -6.95 14.46 2.18
CA ILE A 294 -7.44 15.78 2.64
C ILE A 294 -7.16 15.98 4.15
N SER A 295 -7.18 14.91 4.94
CA SER A 295 -6.96 14.95 6.38
C SER A 295 -5.50 14.73 6.83
N SER A 296 -4.55 14.41 5.94
CA SER A 296 -3.18 14.07 6.35
C SER A 296 -2.28 15.31 6.45
N SER A 297 -2.36 16.02 7.57
CA SER A 297 -1.47 17.15 7.91
C SER A 297 -0.15 16.73 8.59
N SER A 298 0.14 15.44 8.70
CA SER A 298 1.10 14.88 9.66
C SER A 298 2.30 14.12 9.08
N GLY A 299 2.60 14.22 7.78
CA GLY A 299 3.94 13.90 7.24
C GLY A 299 4.41 12.44 7.34
N GLY A 300 3.48 11.46 7.37
CA GLY A 300 3.77 10.03 7.22
C GLY A 300 3.59 9.53 5.78
N GLY A 301 4.25 8.42 5.42
CA GLY A 301 3.98 7.73 4.15
C GLY A 301 2.70 6.87 4.24
N ALA A 302 2.02 6.64 3.11
CA ALA A 302 0.80 5.83 3.06
C ALA A 302 1.06 4.39 3.55
N THR A 303 0.14 3.87 4.35
CA THR A 303 0.16 2.49 4.87
C THR A 303 -0.59 1.53 3.93
N PRO A 304 -0.39 0.21 4.06
CA PRO A 304 -1.24 -0.77 3.39
C PRO A 304 -2.73 -0.59 3.71
N ALA A 305 -3.06 -0.21 4.95
CA ALA A 305 -4.43 0.08 5.35
C ALA A 305 -5.00 1.28 4.55
N ASP A 306 -4.24 2.37 4.38
CA ASP A 306 -4.64 3.50 3.54
C ASP A 306 -4.87 3.08 2.08
N ALA A 307 -3.99 2.23 1.54
CA ALA A 307 -4.15 1.69 0.18
C ALA A 307 -5.41 0.84 0.04
N LEU A 308 -5.69 -0.06 0.99
CA LEU A 308 -6.86 -0.94 0.95
C LEU A 308 -8.19 -0.21 1.19
N ARG A 309 -8.16 1.03 1.68
CA ARG A 309 -9.37 1.87 1.73
C ARG A 309 -9.85 2.28 0.34
N VAL A 310 -8.97 2.34 -0.66
CA VAL A 310 -9.29 2.84 -2.02
C VAL A 310 -8.89 1.89 -3.15
N LEU A 311 -8.14 0.83 -2.87
CA LEU A 311 -7.76 -0.23 -3.80
C LEU A 311 -8.27 -1.58 -3.33
N GLU A 312 -8.90 -2.34 -4.23
CA GLU A 312 -9.23 -3.73 -3.94
C GLU A 312 -7.97 -4.55 -3.60
N PRO A 313 -8.04 -5.54 -2.69
CA PRO A 313 -6.86 -6.31 -2.30
C PRO A 313 -6.13 -6.96 -3.48
N ALA A 314 -6.86 -7.54 -4.45
CA ALA A 314 -6.25 -8.11 -5.65
C ALA A 314 -5.55 -7.06 -6.53
N MET A 315 -6.06 -5.82 -6.57
CA MET A 315 -5.42 -4.73 -7.29
C MET A 315 -4.13 -4.29 -6.61
N LEU A 316 -4.13 -4.15 -5.29
CA LEU A 316 -2.90 -3.82 -4.56
C LEU A 316 -1.85 -4.91 -4.80
N ARG A 317 -2.21 -6.20 -4.71
CA ARG A 317 -1.32 -7.31 -5.08
C ARG A 317 -0.80 -7.18 -6.52
N TRP A 318 -1.68 -6.89 -7.47
CA TRP A 318 -1.33 -6.74 -8.88
C TRP A 318 -0.27 -5.65 -9.13
N LEU A 319 -0.35 -4.51 -8.43
CA LEU A 319 0.66 -3.45 -8.52
C LEU A 319 2.05 -3.96 -8.14
N TYR A 320 2.16 -4.83 -7.13
CA TYR A 320 3.43 -5.42 -6.70
C TYR A 320 3.89 -6.57 -7.62
N VAL A 321 2.97 -7.40 -8.11
CA VAL A 321 3.27 -8.56 -8.97
C VAL A 321 3.77 -8.12 -10.35
N ARG A 322 3.15 -7.07 -10.94
CA ARG A 322 3.46 -6.63 -12.32
C ARG A 322 4.81 -5.93 -12.47
N ARG A 323 5.47 -5.59 -11.35
CA ARG A 323 6.77 -4.92 -11.29
C ARG A 323 7.84 -5.91 -10.85
N ASP A 324 8.96 -5.93 -11.57
CA ASP A 324 10.13 -6.71 -11.14
C ASP A 324 10.60 -6.25 -9.74
N ALA A 325 11.16 -7.15 -8.93
CA ALA A 325 11.62 -6.84 -7.57
C ALA A 325 12.47 -5.55 -7.54
N GLY A 326 13.43 -5.43 -8.47
CA GLY A 326 14.34 -4.28 -8.58
C GLY A 326 13.77 -3.06 -9.32
N GLN A 327 12.48 -3.03 -9.66
CA GLN A 327 11.84 -1.89 -10.32
C GLN A 327 11.11 -1.01 -9.32
N GLN A 328 11.48 0.28 -9.26
CA GLN A 328 10.76 1.29 -8.50
C GLN A 328 9.39 1.58 -9.11
N PHE A 329 8.40 1.86 -8.27
CA PHE A 329 7.08 2.32 -8.68
C PHE A 329 6.39 3.10 -7.55
N ASN A 330 5.30 3.80 -7.91
CA ASN A 330 4.43 4.46 -6.94
C ASN A 330 3.07 3.75 -6.87
N VAL A 331 2.49 3.71 -5.68
CA VAL A 331 1.05 3.50 -5.51
C VAL A 331 0.38 4.86 -5.61
N GLU A 332 -0.49 5.02 -6.60
CA GLU A 332 -1.16 6.28 -6.90
C GLU A 332 -2.52 6.36 -6.20
N PHE A 333 -2.81 7.49 -5.56
CA PHE A 333 -4.05 7.72 -4.82
C PHE A 333 -4.93 8.83 -5.43
N GLY A 334 -4.39 9.67 -6.31
CA GLY A 334 -5.15 10.69 -7.05
C GLY A 334 -5.81 10.13 -8.32
N ASP A 335 -6.01 10.96 -9.34
CA ASP A 335 -6.67 10.57 -10.60
C ASP A 335 -6.03 9.37 -11.32
N GLU A 336 -4.72 9.17 -11.15
CA GLU A 336 -4.00 8.01 -11.70
C GLU A 336 -4.50 6.68 -11.10
N LEU A 337 -5.13 6.68 -9.92
CA LEU A 337 -5.81 5.52 -9.34
C LEU A 337 -6.94 5.03 -10.28
N ILE A 338 -7.71 5.94 -10.87
CA ILE A 338 -8.77 5.59 -11.82
C ILE A 338 -8.17 4.87 -13.04
N ARG A 339 -7.01 5.34 -13.52
CA ARG A 339 -6.30 4.66 -14.62
C ARG A 339 -5.81 3.28 -14.22
N ALA A 340 -5.36 3.10 -12.98
CA ALA A 340 -4.97 1.79 -12.48
C ALA A 340 -6.16 0.80 -12.45
N TYR A 341 -7.36 1.25 -12.07
CA TYR A 341 -8.59 0.46 -12.20
C TYR A 341 -8.93 0.15 -13.66
N ASP A 342 -8.87 1.14 -14.55
CA ASP A 342 -9.14 0.93 -15.99
C ASP A 342 -8.17 -0.12 -16.59
N GLU A 343 -6.88 -0.09 -16.20
CA GLU A 343 -5.89 -1.09 -16.61
C GLU A 343 -6.18 -2.49 -16.04
N TRP A 344 -6.60 -2.56 -14.78
CA TRP A 344 -6.97 -3.80 -14.11
C TRP A 344 -8.22 -4.45 -14.74
N ASP A 345 -9.26 -3.66 -15.00
CA ASP A 345 -10.50 -4.13 -15.63
C ASP A 345 -10.25 -4.58 -17.07
N LYS A 346 -9.41 -3.85 -17.82
CA LYS A 346 -8.96 -4.27 -19.14
C LYS A 346 -8.22 -5.60 -19.10
N LEU A 347 -7.30 -5.77 -18.14
CA LEU A 347 -6.59 -7.04 -17.97
C LEU A 347 -7.56 -8.18 -17.63
N SER A 348 -8.49 -7.95 -16.70
CA SER A 348 -9.52 -8.92 -16.31
C SER A 348 -10.36 -9.36 -17.52
N THR A 349 -10.80 -8.40 -18.34
CA THR A 349 -11.56 -8.65 -19.57
C THR A 349 -10.73 -9.43 -20.59
N GLN A 350 -9.45 -9.10 -20.76
CA GLN A 350 -8.55 -9.83 -21.66
C GLN A 350 -8.36 -11.29 -21.22
N VAL A 351 -8.28 -11.54 -19.91
CA VAL A 351 -8.18 -12.89 -19.35
C VAL A 351 -9.48 -13.66 -19.59
N ALA A 352 -10.63 -13.06 -19.27
CA ALA A 352 -11.95 -13.67 -19.46
C ALA A 352 -12.23 -14.02 -20.94
N ASN A 353 -11.81 -13.16 -21.86
CA ASN A 353 -11.98 -13.36 -23.30
C ASN A 353 -10.83 -14.17 -23.96
N GLU A 354 -9.91 -14.75 -23.17
CA GLU A 354 -8.77 -15.53 -23.66
C GLU A 354 -7.85 -14.78 -24.66
N THR A 355 -7.79 -13.45 -24.56
CA THR A 355 -6.96 -12.58 -25.42
C THR A 355 -5.69 -12.05 -24.73
N ALA A 356 -5.56 -12.26 -23.43
CA ALA A 356 -4.37 -11.88 -22.66
C ALA A 356 -3.15 -12.73 -23.06
N SER A 357 -1.97 -12.13 -23.05
CA SER A 357 -0.72 -12.90 -23.19
C SER A 357 -0.49 -13.83 -22.01
N GLU A 358 0.30 -14.88 -22.20
CA GLU A 358 0.64 -15.82 -21.11
C GLU A 358 1.24 -15.12 -19.88
N LYS A 359 2.10 -14.12 -20.09
CA LYS A 359 2.68 -13.33 -18.99
C LYS A 359 1.61 -12.57 -18.21
N GLN A 360 0.64 -11.99 -18.92
CA GLN A 360 -0.48 -11.27 -18.31
C GLN A 360 -1.38 -12.20 -17.49
N ILE A 361 -1.70 -13.39 -18.02
CA ILE A 361 -2.47 -14.41 -17.31
C ILE A 361 -1.76 -14.82 -16.01
N LYS A 362 -0.44 -15.07 -16.06
CA LYS A 362 0.34 -15.40 -14.86
C LYS A 362 0.29 -14.27 -13.81
N ILE A 363 0.47 -13.03 -14.24
CA ILE A 363 0.42 -11.85 -13.34
C ILE A 363 -0.98 -11.73 -12.71
N TYR A 364 -2.03 -11.85 -13.51
CA TYR A 364 -3.42 -11.77 -13.06
C TYR A 364 -3.74 -12.86 -12.04
N ASN A 365 -3.43 -14.12 -12.34
CA ASN A 365 -3.69 -15.24 -11.46
C ASN A 365 -2.92 -15.13 -10.14
N THR A 366 -1.66 -14.70 -10.19
CA THR A 366 -0.84 -14.48 -8.98
C THR A 366 -1.40 -13.36 -8.10
N ALA A 367 -2.02 -12.33 -8.70
CA ALA A 367 -2.66 -11.26 -7.95
C ALA A 367 -3.99 -11.69 -7.34
N LYS A 368 -4.84 -12.42 -8.08
CA LYS A 368 -6.16 -12.88 -7.61
C LYS A 368 -6.12 -14.08 -6.65
N HIS A 369 -5.04 -14.86 -6.63
CA HIS A 369 -4.99 -16.09 -5.86
C HIS A 369 -3.74 -16.17 -5.00
N THR A 370 -3.91 -16.73 -3.81
CA THR A 370 -2.84 -17.35 -3.02
C THR A 370 -2.68 -18.81 -3.49
N ALA A 371 -1.99 -19.65 -2.75
CA ALA A 371 -1.82 -21.07 -2.94
C ALA A 371 -3.00 -21.83 -2.32
N THR A 372 -3.76 -21.18 -1.44
CA THR A 372 -4.83 -21.79 -0.63
C THR A 372 -6.20 -21.17 -0.86
N ALA A 373 -6.29 -19.93 -1.35
CA ALA A 373 -7.53 -19.19 -1.45
C ALA A 373 -7.52 -18.14 -2.58
N GLU A 374 -8.73 -17.71 -2.97
CA GLU A 374 -8.92 -16.50 -3.76
C GLU A 374 -8.88 -15.27 -2.85
N VAL A 375 -8.29 -14.19 -3.38
CA VAL A 375 -8.26 -12.89 -2.74
C VAL A 375 -9.52 -12.12 -3.14
N ARG A 376 -10.15 -11.46 -2.16
CA ARG A 376 -11.40 -10.74 -2.36
C ARG A 376 -11.34 -9.76 -3.54
N THR A 377 -12.31 -9.88 -4.43
CA THR A 377 -12.61 -8.95 -5.53
C THR A 377 -14.11 -8.75 -5.62
N SER A 378 -14.54 -7.68 -6.28
CA SER A 378 -15.96 -7.45 -6.56
C SER A 378 -16.50 -8.47 -7.57
N ASP A 379 -17.68 -9.00 -7.30
CA ASP A 379 -18.34 -9.99 -8.17
C ASP A 379 -18.79 -9.36 -9.49
N THR A 380 -19.33 -8.14 -9.40
CA THR A 380 -19.71 -7.31 -10.54
C THR A 380 -18.76 -6.12 -10.62
N PRO A 381 -17.62 -6.22 -11.34
CA PRO A 381 -16.63 -5.15 -11.41
C PRO A 381 -17.13 -4.01 -12.30
N VAL A 382 -17.92 -3.11 -11.72
CA VAL A 382 -18.32 -1.85 -12.34
C VAL A 382 -17.10 -0.93 -12.45
N SER A 383 -17.00 -0.17 -13.54
CA SER A 383 -15.93 0.81 -13.73
C SER A 383 -15.81 1.72 -12.50
N PHE A 384 -14.61 1.86 -11.95
CA PHE A 384 -14.36 2.73 -10.80
C PHE A 384 -14.78 4.18 -11.07
N ARG A 385 -14.59 4.66 -12.31
CA ARG A 385 -15.02 6.00 -12.76
C ARG A 385 -16.54 6.16 -12.66
N LEU A 386 -17.30 5.13 -13.03
CA LEU A 386 -18.76 5.18 -12.93
C LEU A 386 -19.17 5.18 -11.45
N LEU A 387 -18.62 4.27 -10.64
CA LEU A 387 -18.95 4.20 -9.22
C LEU A 387 -18.61 5.50 -8.47
N SER A 388 -17.43 6.07 -8.69
CA SER A 388 -17.04 7.33 -8.04
C SER A 388 -17.91 8.51 -8.49
N SER A 389 -18.26 8.58 -9.78
CA SER A 389 -19.14 9.64 -10.31
C SER A 389 -20.56 9.53 -9.76
N VAL A 390 -21.10 8.31 -9.70
CA VAL A 390 -22.45 8.05 -9.17
C VAL A 390 -22.50 8.29 -7.66
N ALA A 391 -21.46 7.88 -6.93
CA ALA A 391 -21.32 8.16 -5.50
C ALA A 391 -21.30 9.67 -5.21
N ASP A 392 -20.62 10.46 -6.05
CA ASP A 392 -20.57 11.92 -5.95
C ASP A 392 -21.94 12.56 -6.19
N ILE A 393 -22.60 12.21 -7.31
CA ILE A 393 -23.93 12.74 -7.66
C ILE A 393 -24.98 12.37 -6.60
N ALA A 394 -24.92 11.13 -6.10
CA ALA A 394 -25.85 10.62 -5.08
C ALA A 394 -25.51 11.11 -3.66
N ASN A 395 -24.44 11.88 -3.47
CA ASN A 395 -23.92 12.28 -2.15
C ASN A 395 -23.77 11.09 -1.18
N GLY A 396 -23.34 9.93 -1.70
CA GLY A 396 -23.19 8.69 -0.93
C GLY A 396 -24.49 7.96 -0.59
N ASP A 397 -25.66 8.37 -1.08
CA ASP A 397 -26.92 7.65 -0.87
C ASP A 397 -26.90 6.29 -1.59
N LEU A 398 -26.78 5.21 -0.80
CA LEU A 398 -26.66 3.85 -1.33
C LEU A 398 -27.84 3.43 -2.23
N LYS A 399 -29.07 3.84 -1.90
CA LYS A 399 -30.25 3.45 -2.70
C LYS A 399 -30.20 4.12 -4.07
N GLN A 400 -29.82 5.39 -4.12
CA GLN A 400 -29.63 6.10 -5.37
C GLN A 400 -28.47 5.52 -6.17
N ILE A 401 -27.34 5.19 -5.51
CA ILE A 401 -26.20 4.55 -6.17
C ILE A 401 -26.63 3.24 -6.84
N LEU A 402 -27.27 2.32 -6.10
CA LEU A 402 -27.70 1.03 -6.65
C LEU A 402 -28.70 1.19 -7.80
N ARG A 403 -29.67 2.11 -7.67
CA ARG A 403 -30.61 2.43 -8.75
C ARG A 403 -29.87 2.86 -10.02
N ILE A 404 -28.98 3.86 -9.89
CA ILE A 404 -28.29 4.45 -11.04
C ILE A 404 -27.32 3.44 -11.67
N VAL A 405 -26.62 2.65 -10.86
CA VAL A 405 -25.74 1.59 -11.38
C VAL A 405 -26.58 0.53 -12.10
N GLY A 406 -27.71 0.10 -11.53
CA GLY A 406 -28.61 -0.84 -12.19
C GLY A 406 -29.15 -0.32 -13.52
N ASP A 407 -29.54 0.96 -13.59
CA ASP A 407 -29.94 1.62 -14.83
C ASP A 407 -28.79 1.66 -15.87
N HIS A 408 -27.53 1.78 -15.43
CA HIS A 408 -26.36 1.76 -16.33
C HIS A 408 -26.01 0.37 -16.84
N LEU A 409 -26.24 -0.68 -16.04
CA LEU A 409 -25.91 -2.06 -16.38
C LEU A 409 -27.08 -2.81 -17.03
N ASP A 410 -28.28 -2.23 -17.03
CA ASP A 410 -29.54 -2.93 -17.36
C ASP A 410 -29.76 -4.16 -16.46
N ASP A 411 -29.38 -4.01 -15.18
CA ASP A 411 -29.46 -5.04 -14.14
C ASP A 411 -29.97 -4.42 -12.82
N HIS A 412 -31.27 -4.57 -12.57
CA HIS A 412 -31.91 -4.02 -11.37
C HIS A 412 -31.89 -4.98 -10.17
N GLU A 413 -31.25 -6.15 -10.29
CA GLU A 413 -31.02 -7.06 -9.16
C GLU A 413 -29.69 -6.77 -8.44
N ILE A 414 -28.92 -5.79 -8.93
CA ILE A 414 -27.64 -5.42 -8.33
C ILE A 414 -27.80 -4.98 -6.88
N ASP A 415 -27.02 -5.59 -6.00
CA ASP A 415 -27.01 -5.27 -4.59
C ASP A 415 -25.65 -4.71 -4.15
N LYS A 416 -25.60 -4.25 -2.91
CA LYS A 416 -24.37 -3.71 -2.34
C LYS A 416 -23.24 -4.74 -2.39
N ASP A 417 -23.52 -5.98 -1.98
CA ASP A 417 -22.49 -6.99 -1.77
C ASP A 417 -21.80 -7.38 -3.08
N SER A 418 -22.53 -7.41 -4.19
CA SER A 418 -22.00 -7.65 -5.55
C SER A 418 -21.01 -6.58 -6.02
N LEU A 419 -21.10 -5.36 -5.48
CA LEU A 419 -20.23 -4.24 -5.79
C LEU A 419 -19.04 -4.10 -4.81
N GLU A 420 -19.03 -4.85 -3.70
CA GLU A 420 -17.96 -4.77 -2.72
C GLU A 420 -16.78 -5.66 -3.08
N PRO A 421 -15.52 -5.24 -2.83
CA PRO A 421 -15.15 -4.06 -2.05
C PRO A 421 -15.03 -2.75 -2.85
N ARG A 422 -15.22 -2.78 -4.17
CA ARG A 422 -14.97 -1.62 -5.04
C ARG A 422 -15.88 -0.43 -4.75
N LEU A 423 -17.13 -0.65 -4.37
CA LEU A 423 -18.04 0.42 -3.94
C LEU A 423 -17.49 1.17 -2.72
N SER A 424 -17.09 0.44 -1.67
CA SER A 424 -16.44 1.05 -0.50
C SER A 424 -15.18 1.80 -0.90
N CYS A 425 -14.37 1.24 -1.81
CA CYS A 425 -13.18 1.91 -2.32
C CYS A 425 -13.50 3.24 -3.03
N ALA A 426 -14.53 3.28 -3.86
CA ALA A 426 -14.94 4.48 -4.58
C ALA A 426 -15.48 5.57 -3.64
N LEU A 427 -16.29 5.19 -2.65
CA LEU A 427 -16.81 6.09 -1.62
C LEU A 427 -15.70 6.69 -0.77
N ASN A 428 -14.78 5.86 -0.27
CA ASN A 428 -13.64 6.33 0.51
C ASN A 428 -12.72 7.23 -0.33
N TRP A 429 -12.51 6.89 -1.61
CA TRP A 429 -11.67 7.71 -2.49
C TRP A 429 -12.26 9.10 -2.69
N LEU A 430 -13.57 9.19 -2.95
CA LEU A 430 -14.29 10.46 -3.05
C LEU A 430 -14.21 11.26 -1.74
N GLU A 431 -14.40 10.59 -0.60
CA GLU A 431 -14.37 11.23 0.71
C GLU A 431 -12.98 11.82 1.03
N GLU A 432 -11.93 11.06 0.76
CA GLU A 432 -10.59 11.33 1.26
C GLU A 432 -9.66 12.06 0.30
N TYR A 433 -9.89 11.95 -1.01
CA TYR A 433 -8.97 12.43 -2.04
C TYR A 433 -9.59 13.43 -3.02
N VAL A 434 -10.92 13.56 -3.06
CA VAL A 434 -11.62 14.54 -3.89
C VAL A 434 -12.07 15.74 -3.04
N PRO A 435 -11.47 16.93 -3.24
CA PRO A 435 -11.84 18.15 -2.53
C PRO A 435 -13.33 18.48 -2.67
N THR A 436 -13.93 19.04 -1.63
CA THR A 436 -15.38 19.34 -1.60
C THR A 436 -15.82 20.35 -2.66
N ASP A 437 -14.93 21.24 -3.08
CA ASP A 437 -15.12 22.21 -4.17
C ASP A 437 -15.01 21.57 -5.57
N GLN A 438 -14.49 20.34 -5.67
CA GLN A 438 -14.44 19.55 -6.90
C GLN A 438 -15.58 18.52 -6.99
N ARG A 439 -16.38 18.38 -5.93
CA ARG A 439 -17.56 17.50 -5.90
C ARG A 439 -18.70 18.10 -6.71
N THR A 440 -19.53 17.23 -7.26
CA THR A 440 -20.66 17.62 -8.11
C THR A 440 -21.80 18.16 -7.25
N HIS A 441 -22.02 19.47 -7.31
CA HIS A 441 -23.14 20.12 -6.61
C HIS A 441 -24.31 20.35 -7.56
N VAL A 442 -25.30 19.46 -7.53
CA VAL A 442 -26.48 19.59 -8.39
C VAL A 442 -27.34 20.77 -7.94
N GLN A 443 -27.65 21.68 -8.87
CA GLN A 443 -28.50 22.83 -8.66
C GLN A 443 -29.88 22.43 -8.11
N ALA A 444 -30.46 23.27 -7.25
CA ALA A 444 -31.74 22.98 -6.60
C ALA A 444 -32.95 23.16 -7.54
N SER A 445 -32.86 24.11 -8.45
CA SER A 445 -33.87 24.50 -9.42
C SER A 445 -33.20 25.17 -10.63
N PHE A 446 -33.96 25.42 -11.70
CA PHE A 446 -33.51 26.23 -12.82
C PHE A 446 -32.88 27.57 -12.37
N ASP A 447 -31.74 27.92 -12.93
CA ASP A 447 -31.03 29.17 -12.66
C ASP A 447 -31.20 30.16 -13.82
N GLN A 448 -32.08 31.14 -13.61
CA GLN A 448 -32.33 32.22 -14.58
C GLN A 448 -31.10 33.07 -14.85
N THR A 449 -30.25 33.30 -13.84
CA THR A 449 -29.07 34.16 -13.98
C THR A 449 -28.06 33.52 -14.92
N THR A 450 -27.79 32.23 -14.72
CA THR A 450 -26.93 31.45 -15.61
C THR A 450 -27.51 31.38 -17.02
N TRP A 451 -28.82 31.09 -17.15
CA TRP A 451 -29.49 31.05 -18.46
C TRP A 451 -29.34 32.35 -19.25
N ASP A 452 -29.54 33.50 -18.61
CA ASP A 452 -29.47 34.81 -19.26
C ASP A 452 -28.05 35.13 -19.77
N GLN A 453 -27.02 34.57 -19.14
CA GLN A 453 -25.61 34.72 -19.52
C GLN A 453 -25.17 33.79 -20.65
N LEU A 454 -25.94 32.74 -20.96
CA LEU A 454 -25.63 31.83 -22.06
C LEU A 454 -25.71 32.55 -23.42
N GLU A 455 -24.83 32.14 -24.33
CA GLU A 455 -24.88 32.57 -25.73
C GLU A 455 -26.14 32.03 -26.42
N GLU A 456 -26.64 32.73 -27.45
CA GLU A 456 -27.85 32.31 -28.17
C GLU A 456 -27.74 30.90 -28.76
N GLN A 457 -26.55 30.53 -29.25
CA GLN A 457 -26.30 29.18 -29.75
C GLN A 457 -26.39 28.12 -28.65
N GLN A 458 -25.96 28.44 -27.43
CA GLN A 458 -26.09 27.53 -26.28
C GLN A 458 -27.55 27.36 -25.89
N LYS A 459 -28.32 28.45 -25.81
CA LYS A 459 -29.76 28.42 -25.53
C LYS A 459 -30.53 27.61 -26.57
N GLU A 460 -30.17 27.75 -27.85
CA GLU A 460 -30.78 26.94 -28.92
C GLU A 460 -30.49 25.45 -28.74
N CYS A 461 -29.24 25.08 -28.45
CA CYS A 461 -28.89 23.68 -28.21
C CYS A 461 -29.62 23.12 -26.98
N VAL A 462 -29.69 23.86 -25.87
CA VAL A 462 -30.43 23.40 -24.67
C VAL A 462 -31.93 23.26 -24.98
N SER A 463 -32.52 24.19 -25.72
CA SER A 463 -33.93 24.13 -26.12
C SER A 463 -34.22 22.91 -27.00
N ARG A 464 -33.37 22.63 -27.99
CA ARG A 464 -33.49 21.41 -28.82
C ARG A 464 -33.31 20.13 -28.01
N PHE A 465 -32.40 20.13 -27.04
CA PHE A 465 -32.26 18.99 -26.13
C PHE A 465 -33.56 18.72 -25.36
N ILE A 466 -34.20 19.76 -24.82
CA ILE A 466 -35.49 19.65 -24.11
C ILE A 466 -36.59 19.10 -25.04
N GLU A 467 -36.68 19.60 -26.28
CA GLU A 467 -37.67 19.14 -27.26
C GLU A 467 -37.48 17.66 -27.63
N MET A 468 -36.24 17.21 -27.67
CA MET A 468 -35.87 15.84 -28.04
C MET A 468 -35.72 14.90 -26.83
N ALA A 469 -35.98 15.39 -25.62
CA ALA A 469 -35.82 14.64 -24.38
C ALA A 469 -36.87 13.55 -24.19
N ASP A 470 -37.97 13.54 -24.97
CA ASP A 470 -38.97 12.47 -24.99
C ASP A 470 -38.44 11.23 -25.74
N THR A 471 -37.46 10.60 -25.12
CA THR A 471 -36.80 9.38 -25.60
C THR A 471 -36.72 8.38 -24.45
N GLN A 472 -36.40 7.12 -24.77
CA GLN A 472 -36.07 6.16 -23.73
C GLN A 472 -34.86 6.68 -22.93
N TRP A 473 -35.03 6.88 -21.63
CA TRP A 473 -34.04 7.52 -20.77
C TRP A 473 -32.94 6.56 -20.33
N ASP A 474 -32.20 6.01 -21.31
CA ASP A 474 -31.08 5.11 -21.11
C ASP A 474 -29.76 5.71 -21.61
N LEU A 475 -28.64 5.12 -21.23
CA LEU A 475 -27.31 5.66 -21.54
C LEU A 475 -27.04 5.75 -23.05
N LYS A 476 -27.57 4.82 -23.84
CA LYS A 476 -27.35 4.76 -25.30
C LYS A 476 -28.06 5.94 -25.97
N ASN A 477 -29.34 6.10 -25.69
CA ASN A 477 -30.18 7.16 -26.24
C ASN A 477 -29.75 8.53 -25.73
N LEU A 478 -29.42 8.65 -24.44
CA LEU A 478 -28.84 9.89 -23.90
C LEU A 478 -27.55 10.23 -24.61
N THR A 479 -26.60 9.29 -24.75
CA THR A 479 -25.34 9.53 -25.49
C THR A 479 -25.61 10.04 -26.91
N SER A 480 -26.49 9.36 -27.66
CA SER A 480 -26.88 9.81 -29.00
C SER A 480 -27.47 11.22 -28.99
N LEU A 481 -28.31 11.54 -28.01
CA LEU A 481 -28.93 12.85 -27.87
C LEU A 481 -27.90 13.94 -27.57
N VAL A 482 -27.06 13.78 -26.54
CA VAL A 482 -26.12 14.83 -26.11
C VAL A 482 -25.09 15.18 -27.18
N TYR A 483 -24.61 14.17 -27.91
CA TYR A 483 -23.65 14.40 -29.01
C TYR A 483 -24.31 14.80 -30.33
N GLY A 484 -25.60 14.48 -30.49
CA GLY A 484 -26.39 14.75 -31.70
C GLY A 484 -26.95 16.17 -31.75
N VAL A 485 -27.43 16.72 -30.63
CA VAL A 485 -28.01 18.07 -30.57
C VAL A 485 -27.10 19.14 -31.16
N PRO A 486 -25.81 19.25 -30.76
CA PRO A 486 -24.92 20.26 -31.35
C PRO A 486 -24.70 20.10 -32.86
N LYS A 487 -24.74 18.86 -33.38
CA LYS A 487 -24.62 18.59 -34.82
C LYS A 487 -25.83 19.16 -35.57
N LEU A 488 -27.02 18.87 -35.07
CA LEU A 488 -28.27 19.35 -35.66
C LEU A 488 -28.34 20.88 -35.61
N SER A 489 -27.88 21.51 -34.53
CA SER A 489 -27.85 22.98 -34.41
C SER A 489 -26.92 23.65 -35.44
N LEU A 490 -25.89 22.94 -35.88
CA LEU A 490 -25.01 23.37 -36.97
C LEU A 490 -25.50 22.94 -38.38
N GLY A 491 -26.65 22.26 -38.47
CA GLY A 491 -27.21 21.78 -39.75
C GLY A 491 -26.61 20.48 -40.28
N PHE A 492 -25.86 19.74 -39.46
CA PHE A 492 -25.31 18.42 -39.81
C PHE A 492 -26.30 17.30 -39.47
N GLU A 493 -26.17 16.16 -40.18
CA GLU A 493 -26.88 14.92 -39.86
C GLU A 493 -26.26 14.24 -38.62
N LEU A 494 -27.04 13.43 -37.90
CA LEU A 494 -26.61 12.80 -36.63
C LEU A 494 -25.36 11.90 -36.78
N ASP A 495 -25.22 11.23 -37.91
CA ASP A 495 -24.12 10.34 -38.27
C ASP A 495 -22.90 11.06 -38.86
N SER A 496 -22.98 12.39 -39.04
CA SER A 496 -21.87 13.19 -39.54
C SER A 496 -20.60 12.97 -38.70
N PRO A 497 -19.43 12.75 -39.34
CA PRO A 497 -18.19 12.53 -38.61
C PRO A 497 -17.76 13.78 -37.82
N PRO A 498 -17.01 13.64 -36.72
CA PRO A 498 -16.54 14.78 -35.95
C PRO A 498 -15.60 15.66 -36.78
N ASN A 499 -15.85 16.96 -36.81
CA ASN A 499 -14.93 18.00 -37.30
C ASN A 499 -14.70 19.05 -36.19
N ASP A 500 -13.88 20.07 -36.46
CA ASP A 500 -13.51 21.04 -35.42
C ASP A 500 -14.68 21.94 -35.01
N ASP A 501 -15.60 22.26 -35.92
CA ASP A 501 -16.81 23.04 -35.62
C ASP A 501 -17.77 22.24 -34.72
N ILE A 502 -18.00 20.97 -35.03
CA ILE A 502 -18.82 20.06 -34.23
C ILE A 502 -18.22 19.89 -32.83
N LYS A 503 -16.90 19.69 -32.70
CA LYS A 503 -16.24 19.57 -31.39
C LYS A 503 -16.38 20.85 -30.57
N THR A 504 -16.29 22.01 -31.22
CA THR A 504 -16.45 23.32 -30.59
C THR A 504 -17.88 23.51 -30.09
N ALA A 505 -18.88 23.24 -30.93
CA ALA A 505 -20.29 23.31 -30.54
C ALA A 505 -20.65 22.31 -29.44
N GLN A 506 -20.11 21.08 -29.51
CA GLN A 506 -20.29 20.08 -28.44
C GLN A 506 -19.72 20.55 -27.11
N ARG A 507 -18.51 21.13 -27.12
CA ARG A 507 -17.91 21.69 -25.90
C ARG A 507 -18.75 22.84 -25.34
N SER A 508 -19.16 23.78 -26.20
CA SER A 508 -19.98 24.93 -25.80
C SER A 508 -21.33 24.50 -25.20
N PHE A 509 -21.98 23.51 -25.82
CA PHE A 509 -23.21 22.91 -25.30
C PHE A 509 -22.99 22.20 -23.96
N PHE A 510 -21.89 21.44 -23.80
CA PHE A 510 -21.61 20.74 -22.55
C PHE A 510 -21.36 21.72 -21.41
N VAL A 511 -20.63 22.81 -21.65
CA VAL A 511 -20.44 23.89 -20.67
C VAL A 511 -21.78 24.46 -20.22
N ALA A 512 -22.69 24.78 -21.17
CA ALA A 512 -24.01 25.30 -20.84
C ALA A 512 -24.83 24.32 -19.97
N MET A 513 -24.80 23.03 -20.32
CA MET A 513 -25.47 21.98 -19.56
C MET A 513 -24.90 21.84 -18.14
N TYR A 514 -23.57 21.89 -17.97
CA TYR A 514 -22.95 21.81 -16.65
C TYR A 514 -23.22 23.08 -15.82
N GLN A 515 -23.17 24.27 -16.40
CA GLN A 515 -23.45 25.51 -15.67
C GLN A 515 -24.89 25.51 -15.12
N LEU A 516 -25.86 25.12 -15.95
CA LEU A 516 -27.27 25.06 -15.53
C LEU A 516 -27.57 23.96 -14.50
N MET A 517 -26.89 22.81 -14.58
CA MET A 517 -27.19 21.67 -13.71
C MET A 517 -26.32 21.59 -12.46
N VAL A 518 -25.06 22.03 -12.52
CA VAL A 518 -24.07 21.79 -11.47
C VAL A 518 -23.15 23.00 -11.16
N ASP A 519 -23.47 24.20 -11.67
CA ASP A 519 -22.73 25.44 -11.42
C ASP A 519 -21.21 25.35 -11.72
N SER A 520 -20.86 24.69 -12.81
CA SER A 520 -19.47 24.49 -13.24
C SER A 520 -19.37 24.42 -14.76
N GLU A 521 -18.20 24.73 -15.32
CA GLU A 521 -17.93 24.54 -16.75
C GLU A 521 -17.61 23.08 -17.11
N THR A 522 -17.30 22.25 -16.10
CA THR A 522 -16.96 20.84 -16.27
C THR A 522 -17.62 19.98 -15.19
N GLY A 523 -17.82 18.71 -15.47
CA GLY A 523 -18.41 17.77 -14.53
C GLY A 523 -18.26 16.32 -14.96
N PRO A 524 -18.97 15.40 -14.27
CA PRO A 524 -19.03 14.00 -14.66
C PRO A 524 -19.53 13.85 -16.10
N ARG A 525 -19.20 12.73 -16.76
CA ARG A 525 -19.63 12.47 -18.14
C ARG A 525 -21.13 12.78 -18.32
N LEU A 526 -21.45 13.75 -19.17
CA LEU A 526 -22.81 14.32 -19.28
C LEU A 526 -23.93 13.27 -19.44
N PRO A 527 -23.85 12.26 -20.33
CA PRO A 527 -24.85 11.18 -20.38
C PRO A 527 -25.07 10.46 -19.03
N THR A 528 -24.00 10.21 -18.27
CA THR A 528 -24.07 9.59 -16.94
C THR A 528 -24.72 10.52 -15.93
N LEU A 529 -24.40 11.82 -15.96
CA LEU A 529 -25.06 12.82 -15.11
C LEU A 529 -26.57 12.89 -15.40
N LEU A 530 -26.97 12.94 -16.67
CA LEU A 530 -28.37 12.98 -17.08
C LEU A 530 -29.14 11.73 -16.65
N LEU A 531 -28.53 10.55 -16.81
CA LEU A 531 -29.12 9.29 -16.36
C LEU A 531 -29.25 9.26 -14.82
N SER A 532 -28.23 9.73 -14.11
CA SER A 532 -28.20 9.78 -12.65
C SER A 532 -29.30 10.66 -12.06
N LEU A 533 -29.46 11.87 -12.62
CA LEU A 533 -30.48 12.83 -12.18
C LEU A 533 -31.89 12.38 -12.54
N GLY A 534 -32.05 11.67 -13.65
CA GLY A 534 -33.35 11.28 -14.20
C GLY A 534 -34.03 12.40 -15.00
N GLN A 535 -34.89 12.01 -15.93
CA GLN A 535 -35.52 12.90 -16.91
C GLN A 535 -36.24 14.09 -16.28
N GLU A 536 -37.12 13.85 -15.31
CA GLU A 536 -37.92 14.89 -14.67
C GLU A 536 -37.03 15.97 -14.02
N ARG A 537 -36.00 15.52 -13.28
CA ARG A 537 -35.07 16.44 -12.61
C ARG A 537 -34.28 17.26 -13.62
N VAL A 538 -33.76 16.63 -14.66
CA VAL A 538 -33.01 17.30 -15.74
C VAL A 538 -33.89 18.35 -16.41
N LEU A 539 -35.11 18.00 -16.82
CA LEU A 539 -36.01 18.94 -17.48
C LEU A 539 -36.38 20.11 -16.56
N GLY A 540 -36.58 19.87 -15.26
CA GLY A 540 -36.81 20.93 -14.27
C GLY A 540 -35.63 21.87 -14.04
N LEU A 541 -34.39 21.43 -14.33
CA LEU A 541 -33.19 22.27 -14.24
C LEU A 541 -32.87 23.03 -15.53
N LEU A 542 -33.39 22.57 -16.68
CA LEU A 542 -33.07 23.13 -17.99
C LEU A 542 -34.19 23.97 -18.58
N THR A 543 -35.45 23.75 -18.19
CA THR A 543 -36.61 24.42 -18.80
C THR A 543 -36.81 25.80 -18.16
N PRO A 544 -36.69 26.90 -18.93
CA PRO A 544 -36.94 28.23 -18.39
C PRO A 544 -38.41 28.35 -17.96
N PRO A 545 -38.70 29.00 -16.81
CA PRO A 545 -40.07 29.27 -16.41
C PRO A 545 -40.74 30.13 -17.47
N ALA A 546 -42.01 29.83 -17.77
CA ALA A 546 -42.77 30.57 -18.77
C ALA A 546 -42.77 32.08 -18.42
N THR A 547 -42.23 32.91 -19.31
CA THR A 547 -42.28 34.37 -19.15
C THR A 547 -43.74 34.78 -19.00
N PRO A 548 -44.14 35.51 -17.94
CA PRO A 548 -45.48 36.09 -17.88
C PRO A 548 -45.65 36.97 -19.11
N SER A 549 -46.57 36.59 -20.00
CA SER A 549 -46.91 37.40 -21.16
C SER A 549 -47.27 38.81 -20.66
N ALA A 550 -46.57 39.83 -21.17
CA ALA A 550 -46.86 41.24 -20.92
C ALA A 550 -48.16 41.71 -21.60
N ALA A 551 -49.20 40.87 -21.53
CA ALA A 551 -50.53 41.10 -22.06
C ALA A 551 -51.54 40.89 -20.93
N ASN A 552 -51.41 41.65 -19.83
CA ASN A 552 -52.49 41.93 -18.87
C ASN A 552 -52.03 42.99 -17.84
N LEU A 553 -51.66 44.18 -18.33
CA LEU A 553 -51.77 45.42 -17.57
C LEU A 553 -52.38 46.45 -18.53
N GLY A 554 -53.69 46.30 -18.72
CA GLY A 554 -54.55 47.32 -19.32
C GLY A 554 -55.07 48.29 -18.26
#